data_AF-A0A397I4D7-F1
#
_entry.id   AF-A0A397I4D7-F1
#
_cell.length_a   1.000
_cell.length_b   1.000
_cell.length_c   1.000
_cell.angle_alpha   90.00
_cell.angle_beta   90.00
_cell.angle_gamma   90.00
#
_symmetry.space_group_name_H-M   'P 1'
#
loop_
_entity.id
_entity.type
_entity.pdbx_description
1 polymer ?
#
loop_
_entity_poly.entity_id
_entity_poly.type
_entity_poly.pdbx_seq_one_letter_code
_entity_poly.pdbx_strand_id
1 'polypeptide(L)'
;MIDTINNEKVQKIPNKFVLSIDGKELDIITGIPYKISNSQNYIDDWGGGSGSSPRLSRHDHTPDHPFYSRQLWVLEKTSHPRGYKILSVRTTDCLDSLGGGHHEKLHLSSTSSTDDSLEDNPYNINQIWSFYFTDNSKSKEFQIHNEQNSCFLHSHGVFTRVRFSSCCNSSTSENSLNQIWKFIPAFDYKLNVVINNFKYKLSSNIKNYQIKKTIREDILDNQASSEATTTINFQEELTNKYGFSFNESLDFISETKLITTIPFIDIEKEFNFKYSFESNKQITIVNEESCMITKEVKVQPKSCVKAIDYVDFVKNVEIPFEATAEITALSDQFKKDGTIVKNAEVDSDAVKLFLKENNFQGEIIMSEGNSVIAKVNGVFSGSYFLKPYRKFEDTVPVISENITSNGI
;
A
#
# COMPACT_ATOMS: atom_id res chain seq x y z
N MET A 1 -35.40 -6.35 32.42
CA MET A 1 -34.07 -5.79 32.73
C MET A 1 -33.22 -6.08 31.52
N ILE A 2 -33.18 -5.12 30.60
CA ILE A 2 -32.40 -5.21 29.35
C ILE A 2 -31.16 -4.37 29.62
N ASP A 3 -30.01 -5.02 29.75
CA ASP A 3 -28.73 -4.36 29.86
C ASP A 3 -28.36 -3.77 28.50
N THR A 4 -28.63 -2.48 28.35
CA THR A 4 -28.13 -1.67 27.24
C THR A 4 -26.63 -1.50 27.45
N ILE A 5 -25.83 -2.35 26.79
CA ILE A 5 -24.39 -2.13 26.63
C ILE A 5 -24.23 -0.88 25.75
N ASN A 6 -24.04 0.26 26.38
CA ASN A 6 -23.48 1.45 25.74
C ASN A 6 -22.03 1.12 25.35
N ASN A 7 -21.85 0.55 24.16
CA ASN A 7 -20.59 0.66 23.43
C ASN A 7 -20.46 2.13 23.02
N GLU A 8 -19.98 2.98 23.94
CA GLU A 8 -19.42 4.27 23.55
C GLU A 8 -18.31 3.97 22.54
N LYS A 9 -18.59 4.22 21.26
CA LYS A 9 -17.58 4.29 20.22
C LYS A 9 -16.65 5.44 20.59
N VAL A 10 -15.62 5.15 21.38
CA VAL A 10 -14.57 6.12 21.65
C VAL A 10 -14.01 6.58 20.32
N GLN A 11 -14.13 7.89 20.07
CA GLN A 11 -13.82 8.49 18.78
C GLN A 11 -12.31 8.49 18.54
N LYS A 12 -11.90 7.93 17.39
CA LYS A 12 -10.53 8.01 16.90
C LYS A 12 -10.19 9.47 16.58
N ILE A 13 -8.94 9.88 16.78
CA ILE A 13 -8.46 11.17 16.26
C ILE A 13 -8.38 11.03 14.73
N PRO A 14 -9.11 11.84 13.94
CA PRO A 14 -9.10 11.74 12.49
C PRO A 14 -7.70 11.97 11.92
N ASN A 15 -7.38 11.33 10.79
CA ASN A 15 -6.13 11.58 10.08
C ASN A 15 -6.34 12.72 9.09
N LYS A 16 -5.86 13.91 9.46
CA LYS A 16 -5.92 15.11 8.62
C LYS A 16 -4.55 15.76 8.56
N PHE A 17 -4.20 16.30 7.39
CA PHE A 17 -3.00 17.11 7.25
C PHE A 17 -3.05 18.31 8.21
N VAL A 18 -1.93 18.52 8.88
CA VAL A 18 -1.71 19.71 9.70
C VAL A 18 -1.50 20.89 8.76
N LEU A 19 -2.21 21.97 9.04
CA LEU A 19 -2.08 23.24 8.34
C LEU A 19 -1.13 24.16 9.10
N SER A 20 -0.21 24.81 8.39
CA SER A 20 0.54 25.94 8.93
C SER A 20 -0.32 27.16 9.16
N ILE A 21 0.25 28.15 9.85
CA ILE A 21 -0.39 29.43 10.14
C ILE A 21 -0.81 30.20 8.88
N ASP A 22 -0.18 30.00 7.72
CA ASP A 22 -0.57 30.60 6.43
C ASP A 22 -1.58 29.74 5.65
N GLY A 23 -1.96 28.58 6.19
CA GLY A 23 -2.96 27.68 5.62
C GLY A 23 -2.42 26.66 4.63
N LYS A 24 -1.10 26.47 4.53
CA LYS A 24 -0.51 25.42 3.70
C LYS A 24 -0.53 24.07 4.42
N GLU A 25 -0.74 23.00 3.67
CA GLU A 25 -0.62 21.63 4.19
C GLU A 25 0.84 21.29 4.49
N LEU A 26 1.06 20.69 5.65
CA LEU A 26 2.36 20.20 6.11
C LEU A 26 2.40 18.68 6.02
N ASP A 27 3.60 18.12 5.88
CA ASP A 27 3.83 16.67 5.86
C ASP A 27 3.74 16.06 7.28
N ILE A 28 2.69 16.40 8.00
CA ILE A 28 2.35 15.92 9.34
C ILE A 28 0.85 15.69 9.38
N ILE A 29 0.42 14.61 10.04
CA ILE A 29 -0.98 14.20 10.11
C ILE A 29 -1.40 14.01 11.57
N THR A 30 -2.64 14.40 11.89
CA THR A 30 -3.21 14.18 13.22
C THR A 30 -3.51 12.70 13.49
N GLY A 31 -3.53 12.31 14.77
CA GLY A 31 -3.90 10.96 15.19
C GLY A 31 -2.85 9.86 14.97
N ILE A 32 -1.66 10.23 14.48
CA ILE A 32 -0.50 9.35 14.23
C ILE A 32 0.66 9.74 15.16
N PRO A 33 1.47 8.78 15.65
CA PRO A 33 2.60 9.05 16.52
C PRO A 33 3.83 9.57 15.76
N TYR A 34 4.49 10.56 16.37
CA TYR A 34 5.73 11.16 15.90
C TYR A 34 6.74 11.28 17.03
N LYS A 35 8.02 11.26 16.67
CA LYS A 35 9.08 11.85 17.49
C LYS A 35 9.26 13.30 17.07
N ILE A 36 9.37 14.20 18.03
CA ILE A 36 9.65 15.62 17.78
C ILE A 36 11.12 15.86 18.07
N SER A 37 11.87 16.29 17.06
CA SER A 37 13.32 16.42 17.15
C SER A 37 13.84 17.81 16.82
N ASN A 38 14.94 18.20 17.46
CA ASN A 38 15.73 19.38 17.14
C ASN A 38 17.23 19.02 17.25
N SER A 39 17.99 19.25 16.18
CA SER A 39 19.44 18.98 16.14
C SER A 39 19.82 17.58 16.67
N GLN A 40 19.07 16.55 16.25
CA GLN A 40 19.21 15.13 16.68
C GLN A 40 18.87 14.85 18.16
N ASN A 41 18.31 15.81 18.88
CA ASN A 41 17.72 15.58 20.20
C ASN A 41 16.20 15.45 20.09
N TYR A 42 15.59 14.64 20.94
CA TYR A 42 14.17 14.31 20.91
C TYR A 42 13.48 14.84 22.16
N ILE A 43 12.26 15.37 22.02
CA ILE A 43 11.42 15.69 23.18
C ILE A 43 11.02 14.37 23.86
N ASP A 44 11.41 14.24 25.13
CA ASP A 44 11.20 13.09 26.00
C ASP A 44 10.43 13.54 27.24
N ASP A 45 9.37 12.84 27.61
CA ASP A 45 8.57 13.14 28.81
C ASP A 45 9.26 12.75 30.14
N TRP A 46 10.43 12.10 30.07
CA TRP A 46 11.23 11.61 31.19
C TRP A 46 10.49 10.70 32.18
N GLY A 47 9.38 10.09 31.76
CA GLY A 47 8.58 9.21 32.60
C GLY A 47 7.60 9.94 33.55
N GLY A 48 7.50 11.27 33.49
CA GLY A 48 6.59 12.07 34.31
C GLY A 48 5.18 12.20 33.73
N GLY A 49 4.17 12.51 34.54
CA GLY A 49 2.82 12.85 34.07
C GLY A 49 2.56 14.35 34.15
N SER A 50 1.29 14.75 34.27
CA SER A 50 0.87 16.13 34.55
C SER A 50 1.72 16.79 35.64
N GLY A 51 2.20 18.01 35.38
CA GLY A 51 3.13 18.79 36.19
C GLY A 51 4.62 18.54 35.92
N SER A 52 4.97 17.45 35.21
CA SER A 52 6.36 17.18 34.85
C SER A 52 6.88 18.11 33.75
N SER A 53 8.21 18.18 33.60
CA SER A 53 8.85 19.00 32.57
C SER A 53 9.55 18.12 31.52
N PRO A 54 9.00 18.01 30.30
CA PRO A 54 9.69 17.37 29.19
C PRO A 54 11.07 17.99 28.93
N ARG A 55 11.96 17.17 28.37
CA ARG A 55 13.38 17.50 28.17
C ARG A 55 13.87 16.92 26.86
N LEU A 56 15.02 17.41 26.42
CA LEU A 56 15.70 16.89 25.25
C LEU A 56 16.54 15.67 25.63
N SER A 57 16.25 14.53 25.01
CA SER A 57 17.07 13.33 25.02
C SER A 57 17.98 13.31 23.80
N ARG A 58 19.26 12.96 23.99
CA ARG A 58 20.21 12.68 22.90
C ARG A 58 20.02 11.29 22.29
N HIS A 59 19.30 10.41 22.99
CA HIS A 59 19.10 9.04 22.57
C HIS A 59 17.83 8.94 21.75
N ASP A 60 17.96 8.44 20.53
CA ASP A 60 16.84 7.98 19.74
C ASP A 60 16.41 6.59 20.26
N HIS A 61 15.36 6.52 21.06
CA HIS A 61 14.89 5.24 21.58
C HIS A 61 14.25 4.45 20.44
N THR A 62 14.77 3.26 20.12
CA THR A 62 14.16 2.38 19.11
C THR A 62 12.86 1.75 19.64
N PRO A 63 11.98 1.20 18.77
CA PRO A 63 10.71 0.60 19.21
C PRO A 63 10.82 -0.44 20.33
N ASP A 64 11.89 -1.22 20.34
CA ASP A 64 12.15 -2.26 21.37
C ASP A 64 12.69 -1.69 22.69
N HIS A 65 13.02 -0.40 22.75
CA HIS A 65 13.60 0.23 23.93
C HIS A 65 12.51 0.50 24.99
N PRO A 66 12.74 0.25 26.29
CA PRO A 66 11.73 0.42 27.34
C PRO A 66 11.24 1.87 27.50
N PHE A 67 11.99 2.84 26.96
CA PHE A 67 11.65 4.26 27.01
C PHE A 67 11.17 4.82 25.65
N TYR A 68 10.87 3.96 24.68
CA TYR A 68 10.39 4.37 23.35
C TYR A 68 9.17 5.28 23.43
N SER A 69 8.15 4.87 24.18
CA SER A 69 6.89 5.58 24.32
C SER A 69 7.00 6.98 24.95
N ARG A 70 8.11 7.28 25.65
CA ARG A 70 8.38 8.60 26.23
C ARG A 70 8.67 9.69 25.20
N GLN A 71 9.02 9.28 23.98
CA GLN A 71 9.38 10.17 22.88
C GLN A 71 8.29 10.25 21.81
N LEU A 72 7.14 9.60 22.05
CA LEU A 72 6.06 9.55 21.09
C LEU A 72 5.00 10.60 21.42
N TRP A 73 4.65 11.38 20.41
CA TRP A 73 3.74 12.51 20.49
C TRP A 73 2.70 12.40 19.37
N VAL A 74 1.45 12.77 19.66
CA VAL A 74 0.36 12.77 18.69
C VAL A 74 -0.23 14.16 18.59
N LEU A 75 -0.60 14.56 17.38
CA LEU A 75 -1.30 15.82 17.14
C LEU A 75 -2.81 15.60 17.13
N GLU A 76 -3.52 16.48 17.83
CA GLU A 76 -4.97 16.57 17.80
C GLU A 76 -5.38 17.98 17.37
N LYS A 77 -6.30 18.08 16.42
CA LYS A 77 -6.84 19.37 15.97
C LYS A 77 -7.78 19.94 17.04
N THR A 78 -7.66 21.23 17.31
CA THR A 78 -8.56 21.97 18.22
C THR A 78 -9.64 22.73 17.44
N SER A 79 -10.61 23.33 18.12
CA SER A 79 -11.56 24.25 17.47
C SER A 79 -10.87 25.55 17.04
N HIS A 80 -9.74 25.91 17.67
CA HIS A 80 -8.95 27.07 17.31
C HIS A 80 -8.42 26.95 15.85
N PRO A 81 -8.62 27.98 15.01
CA PRO A 81 -8.17 27.94 13.63
C PRO A 81 -6.67 27.67 13.54
N ARG A 82 -6.29 26.56 12.89
CA ARG A 82 -4.89 26.14 12.70
C ARG A 82 -4.15 25.86 14.02
N GLY A 83 -4.89 25.64 15.12
CA GLY A 83 -4.35 25.27 16.42
C GLY A 83 -4.46 23.76 16.68
N TYR A 84 -3.40 23.21 17.29
CA TYR A 84 -3.27 21.78 17.58
C TYR A 84 -2.79 21.56 19.01
N LYS A 85 -3.27 20.50 19.64
CA LYS A 85 -2.68 19.94 20.86
C LYS A 85 -1.61 18.93 20.49
N ILE A 86 -0.53 18.89 21.28
CA ILE A 86 0.53 17.88 21.17
C ILE A 86 0.44 16.98 22.41
N LEU A 87 -0.01 15.74 22.25
CA LEU A 87 -0.29 14.82 23.34
C LEU A 87 0.83 13.80 23.50
N SER A 88 1.21 13.50 24.74
CA SER A 88 2.05 12.36 25.07
C SER A 88 1.28 11.07 24.79
N VAL A 89 1.85 10.20 23.96
CA VAL A 89 1.32 8.85 23.71
C VAL A 89 1.23 8.02 24.98
N ARG A 90 2.13 8.24 25.94
CA ARG A 90 2.22 7.45 27.17
C ARG A 90 1.22 7.88 28.23
N THR A 91 1.02 9.17 28.42
CA THR A 91 0.25 9.71 29.56
C THR A 91 -1.01 10.47 29.15
N THR A 92 -1.22 10.71 27.85
CA THR A 92 -2.30 11.55 27.30
C THR A 92 -2.24 13.02 27.71
N ASP A 93 -1.25 13.41 28.50
CA ASP A 93 -1.03 14.80 28.88
C ASP A 93 -0.60 15.61 27.66
N CYS A 94 -1.00 16.88 27.61
CA CYS A 94 -0.58 17.81 26.58
C CYS A 94 0.75 18.45 26.92
N LEU A 95 1.54 18.74 25.87
CA LEU A 95 2.57 19.77 25.96
C LEU A 95 1.89 21.10 26.27
N ASP A 96 2.38 21.74 27.32
CA ASP A 96 1.80 22.94 27.90
C ASP A 96 2.91 23.97 28.18
N SER A 97 2.59 25.24 27.91
CA SER A 97 3.42 26.38 28.24
C SER A 97 3.18 26.97 29.65
N LEU A 98 2.35 26.32 30.47
CA LEU A 98 1.90 26.74 31.81
C LEU A 98 3.01 27.40 32.63
N GLY A 99 2.83 28.70 32.92
CA GLY A 99 3.75 29.56 33.66
C GLY A 99 4.03 30.93 33.00
N GLY A 100 4.07 30.98 31.66
CA GLY A 100 4.14 32.20 30.85
C GLY A 100 5.23 33.25 31.14
N GLY A 101 6.52 32.92 30.95
CA GLY A 101 7.61 33.91 30.79
C GLY A 101 8.82 33.43 29.95
N HIS A 102 9.70 34.34 29.50
CA HIS A 102 10.87 34.07 28.61
C HIS A 102 11.97 33.13 29.18
N HIS A 103 11.77 32.58 30.38
CA HIS A 103 12.75 31.78 31.10
C HIS A 103 12.24 30.40 31.55
N GLU A 104 11.02 30.05 31.16
CA GLU A 104 10.32 28.90 31.73
C GLU A 104 10.45 27.63 30.89
N LYS A 105 10.08 26.51 31.52
CA LYS A 105 10.23 25.16 30.98
C LYS A 105 8.91 24.70 30.37
N LEU A 106 9.00 23.87 29.34
CA LEU A 106 7.86 23.10 28.85
C LEU A 106 7.32 22.20 29.97
N HIS A 107 6.00 22.07 30.06
CA HIS A 107 5.32 21.22 31.02
C HIS A 107 4.43 20.19 30.33
N LEU A 108 4.13 19.10 31.05
CA LEU A 108 2.99 18.27 30.76
C LEU A 108 1.83 18.70 31.63
N SER A 109 0.63 18.77 31.07
CA SER A 109 -0.58 18.96 31.85
C SER A 109 -1.72 18.10 31.33
N SER A 110 -2.56 17.65 32.24
CA SER A 110 -3.74 16.88 31.90
C SER A 110 -4.67 17.70 31.02
N THR A 111 -5.25 17.07 30.01
CA THR A 111 -6.39 17.64 29.27
C THR A 111 -7.56 17.82 30.23
N SER A 112 -7.89 19.06 30.57
CA SER A 112 -9.12 19.31 31.33
C SER A 112 -10.30 19.10 30.38
N SER A 113 -10.85 17.89 30.40
CA SER A 113 -12.06 17.42 29.72
C SER A 113 -12.06 17.39 28.18
N THR A 114 -12.60 16.29 27.66
CA THR A 114 -12.99 16.02 26.28
C THR A 114 -14.22 16.81 25.82
N ASP A 115 -14.59 17.88 26.52
CA ASP A 115 -15.74 18.72 26.16
C ASP A 115 -15.25 19.91 25.35
N ASP A 116 -15.54 19.89 24.04
CA ASP A 116 -15.23 20.95 23.08
C ASP A 116 -15.82 22.32 23.51
N SER A 117 -16.71 22.35 24.50
CA SER A 117 -17.33 23.56 25.06
C SER A 117 -16.51 24.30 26.12
N LEU A 118 -15.30 23.85 26.46
CA LEU A 118 -14.44 24.48 27.49
C LEU A 118 -13.11 25.03 26.92
N GLU A 119 -13.01 25.27 25.61
CA GLU A 119 -11.82 25.88 25.00
C GLU A 119 -11.58 27.35 25.42
N ASP A 120 -12.60 28.04 25.95
CA ASP A 120 -12.47 29.37 26.56
C ASP A 120 -11.86 29.32 27.98
N ASN A 121 -11.53 28.14 28.50
CA ASN A 121 -10.76 28.03 29.73
C ASN A 121 -9.32 28.52 29.47
N PRO A 122 -8.85 29.60 30.13
CA PRO A 122 -7.52 30.16 29.92
C PRO A 122 -6.37 29.18 30.23
N TYR A 123 -6.66 28.04 30.87
CA TYR A 123 -5.68 26.97 31.06
C TYR A 123 -5.49 26.08 29.81
N ASN A 124 -6.51 25.92 28.95
CA ASN A 124 -6.45 25.07 27.76
C ASN A 124 -5.74 25.76 26.58
N ILE A 125 -5.77 27.09 26.49
CA ILE A 125 -5.09 27.84 25.42
C ILE A 125 -3.55 27.73 25.48
N ASN A 126 -2.98 27.49 26.68
CA ASN A 126 -1.55 27.22 26.83
C ASN A 126 -1.10 25.90 26.18
N GLN A 127 -2.04 25.02 25.85
CA GLN A 127 -1.80 23.74 25.18
C GLN A 127 -2.00 23.82 23.66
N ILE A 128 -2.31 25.01 23.12
CA ILE A 128 -2.57 25.21 21.69
C ILE A 128 -1.29 25.65 20.98
N TRP A 129 -0.92 24.87 19.98
CA TRP A 129 0.29 25.04 19.19
C TRP A 129 -0.04 25.27 17.71
N SER A 130 0.70 26.17 17.08
CA SER A 130 0.65 26.46 15.65
C SER A 130 2.00 26.22 15.00
N PHE A 131 1.99 26.01 13.69
CA PHE A 131 3.18 25.65 12.93
C PHE A 131 3.53 26.70 11.88
N TYR A 132 4.80 27.12 11.89
CA TYR A 132 5.36 28.08 10.95
C TYR A 132 6.35 27.36 10.05
N PHE A 133 6.28 27.75 8.78
CA PHE A 133 7.16 27.23 7.75
C PHE A 133 8.51 27.93 7.81
N THR A 134 9.59 27.17 7.66
CA THR A 134 10.90 27.77 7.37
C THR A 134 11.01 28.00 5.86
N ASP A 135 11.68 29.05 5.40
CA ASP A 135 11.71 29.46 3.97
C ASP A 135 12.14 28.36 2.97
N ASN A 136 12.64 27.23 3.46
CA ASN A 136 13.05 26.09 2.66
C ASN A 136 11.91 25.06 2.49
N SER A 137 11.15 25.20 1.40
CA SER A 137 9.92 24.44 1.19
C SER A 137 9.98 22.93 1.03
N LYS A 138 11.18 22.37 1.13
CA LYS A 138 11.43 20.93 1.01
C LYS A 138 11.82 20.29 2.34
N SER A 139 12.12 21.06 3.38
CA SER A 139 12.48 20.50 4.68
C SER A 139 11.23 20.32 5.54
N LYS A 140 11.08 19.14 6.17
CA LYS A 140 10.06 18.83 7.20
C LYS A 140 10.41 19.52 8.52
N GLU A 141 10.73 20.80 8.42
CA GLU A 141 11.36 21.64 9.43
C GLU A 141 10.44 22.82 9.70
N PHE A 142 9.97 22.89 10.94
CA PHE A 142 8.94 23.82 11.34
C PHE A 142 9.35 24.54 12.62
N GLN A 143 8.89 25.77 12.77
CA GLN A 143 8.89 26.44 14.07
C GLN A 143 7.54 26.18 14.74
N ILE A 144 7.58 25.86 16.03
CA ILE A 144 6.39 25.54 16.83
C ILE A 144 6.08 26.74 17.72
N HIS A 145 4.93 27.36 17.50
CA HIS A 145 4.48 28.56 18.21
C HIS A 145 3.39 28.20 19.22
N ASN A 146 3.46 28.77 20.41
CA ASN A 146 2.39 28.70 21.39
C ASN A 146 1.56 29.98 21.31
N GLU A 147 0.26 29.84 21.05
CA GLU A 147 -0.60 31.00 20.81
C GLU A 147 -0.73 31.90 22.06
N GLN A 148 -0.83 31.30 23.24
CA GLN A 148 -1.12 32.06 24.47
C GLN A 148 0.03 32.95 24.92
N ASN A 149 1.26 32.43 24.93
CA ASN A 149 2.42 33.20 25.40
C ASN A 149 3.20 33.89 24.26
N SER A 150 2.71 33.76 23.01
CA SER A 150 3.31 34.33 21.80
C SER A 150 4.80 34.01 21.66
N CYS A 151 5.21 32.80 22.06
CA CYS A 151 6.60 32.36 22.00
C CYS A 151 6.77 31.10 21.16
N PHE A 152 7.97 30.94 20.63
CA PHE A 152 8.41 29.77 19.87
C PHE A 152 9.15 28.78 20.77
N LEU A 153 8.93 27.50 20.49
CA LEU A 153 9.66 26.41 21.12
C LEU A 153 11.14 26.48 20.71
N HIS A 154 12.04 26.47 21.70
CA HIS A 154 13.47 26.69 21.51
C HIS A 154 14.31 25.68 22.30
N SER A 155 15.19 24.96 21.62
CA SER A 155 16.21 24.10 22.24
C SER A 155 17.42 24.94 22.67
N HIS A 156 18.01 24.68 23.83
CA HIS A 156 19.23 25.40 24.21
C HIS A 156 20.39 24.40 24.23
N GLY A 157 21.25 24.46 23.20
CA GLY A 157 22.23 23.42 22.78
C GLY A 157 23.24 22.90 23.81
N VAL A 158 23.19 23.33 25.08
CA VAL A 158 24.03 22.83 26.18
C VAL A 158 23.19 22.14 27.27
N PHE A 159 21.90 22.43 27.37
CA PHE A 159 21.01 21.89 28.40
C PHE A 159 19.95 20.98 27.79
N THR A 160 19.62 19.88 28.48
CA THR A 160 18.50 18.98 28.16
C THR A 160 17.12 19.66 28.31
N ARG A 161 17.04 20.99 28.28
CA ARG A 161 15.82 21.75 28.56
C ARG A 161 15.25 22.34 27.28
N VAL A 162 13.94 22.23 27.13
CA VAL A 162 13.17 22.99 26.16
C VAL A 162 12.75 24.30 26.82
N ARG A 163 12.93 25.42 26.11
CA ARG A 163 12.59 26.77 26.55
C ARG A 163 11.70 27.45 25.52
N PHE A 164 11.24 28.65 25.87
CA PHE A 164 10.50 29.54 24.99
C PHE A 164 11.37 30.71 24.55
N SER A 165 11.17 31.17 23.31
CA SER A 165 11.77 32.39 22.78
C SER A 165 10.68 33.28 22.22
N SER A 166 10.66 34.55 22.61
CA SER A 166 9.71 35.55 22.11
C SER A 166 10.01 36.04 20.70
N CYS A 167 11.24 35.84 20.22
CA CYS A 167 11.60 36.20 18.87
C CYS A 167 11.42 35.00 17.93
N CYS A 168 10.73 35.21 16.82
CA CYS A 168 10.80 34.34 15.65
C CYS A 168 12.15 34.58 14.96
N ASN A 169 13.10 33.66 15.11
CA ASN A 169 14.39 33.81 14.46
C ASN A 169 14.24 33.48 12.97
N SER A 170 14.79 34.34 12.10
CA SER A 170 14.82 34.07 10.66
C SER A 170 15.69 32.85 10.38
N SER A 171 15.33 32.09 9.34
CA SER A 171 16.04 30.89 8.86
C SER A 171 17.54 31.10 8.59
N THR A 172 17.98 32.34 8.46
CA THR A 172 19.36 32.77 8.20
C THR A 172 20.18 33.08 9.46
N SER A 173 19.58 33.11 10.64
CA SER A 173 20.28 33.41 11.89
C SER A 173 20.87 32.14 12.52
N GLU A 174 22.05 32.23 13.13
CA GLU A 174 22.69 31.07 13.81
C GLU A 174 21.80 30.47 14.92
N ASN A 175 20.95 31.29 15.54
CA ASN A 175 20.01 30.87 16.59
C ASN A 175 18.71 30.26 16.04
N SER A 176 18.50 30.26 14.72
CA SER A 176 17.30 29.66 14.11
C SER A 176 17.28 28.14 14.23
N LEU A 177 18.44 27.49 14.17
CA LEU A 177 18.57 26.03 14.31
C LEU A 177 17.98 25.52 15.62
N ASN A 178 18.01 26.34 16.68
CA ASN A 178 17.43 26.01 17.97
C ASN A 178 15.90 26.05 17.99
N GLN A 179 15.26 26.68 17.01
CA GLN A 179 13.80 26.77 16.88
C GLN A 179 13.25 25.88 15.76
N ILE A 180 14.12 25.16 15.05
CA ILE A 180 13.73 24.30 13.93
C ILE A 180 13.46 22.89 14.45
N TRP A 181 12.22 22.45 14.35
CA TRP A 181 11.76 21.15 14.81
C TRP A 181 11.36 20.27 13.63
N LYS A 182 11.63 18.97 13.75
CA LYS A 182 11.20 17.97 12.77
C LYS A 182 10.27 16.97 13.45
N PHE A 183 9.16 16.69 12.78
CA PHE A 183 8.29 15.57 13.11
C PHE A 183 8.80 14.36 12.34
N ILE A 184 9.28 13.36 13.07
CA ILE A 184 9.76 12.11 12.51
C ILE A 184 8.65 11.07 12.73
N PRO A 185 8.02 10.58 11.65
CA PRO A 185 7.14 9.42 11.66
C PRO A 185 7.62 8.33 12.62
N ALA A 186 6.80 7.97 13.59
CA ALA A 186 7.10 6.91 14.55
C ALA A 186 6.00 5.85 14.55
N PHE A 187 5.54 5.50 13.35
CA PHE A 187 4.45 4.56 13.13
C PHE A 187 4.93 3.38 12.29
N ASP A 188 4.51 2.18 12.68
CA ASP A 188 4.55 0.99 11.82
C ASP A 188 3.28 1.02 10.96
N TYR A 189 3.44 0.85 9.65
CA TYR A 189 2.32 0.85 8.72
C TYR A 189 2.49 -0.23 7.67
N LYS A 190 1.34 -0.72 7.19
CA LYS A 190 1.25 -1.75 6.16
C LYS A 190 0.40 -1.22 5.04
N LEU A 191 1.01 -1.03 3.87
CA LEU A 191 0.28 -0.70 2.66
C LEU A 191 -0.28 -1.98 2.05
N ASN A 192 -1.52 -1.92 1.58
CA ASN A 192 -2.15 -2.97 0.78
C ASN A 192 -2.62 -2.37 -0.53
N VAL A 193 -2.50 -3.15 -1.62
CA VAL A 193 -2.83 -2.66 -2.96
C VAL A 193 -3.71 -3.65 -3.70
N VAL A 194 -4.80 -3.14 -4.28
CA VAL A 194 -5.63 -3.87 -5.25
C VAL A 194 -5.47 -3.20 -6.62
N ILE A 195 -4.90 -3.92 -7.57
CA ILE A 195 -4.71 -3.45 -8.95
C ILE A 195 -5.80 -4.06 -9.83
N ASN A 196 -6.54 -3.21 -10.52
CA ASN A 196 -7.67 -3.59 -11.36
C ASN A 196 -7.84 -2.64 -12.57
N ASN A 197 -8.92 -2.83 -13.34
CA ASN A 197 -9.28 -2.00 -14.48
C ASN A 197 -8.17 -1.88 -15.55
N PHE A 198 -7.54 -3.01 -15.87
CA PHE A 198 -6.48 -3.07 -16.88
C PHE A 198 -6.98 -2.66 -18.27
N LYS A 199 -6.25 -1.74 -18.89
CA LYS A 199 -6.41 -1.29 -20.27
C LYS A 199 -5.17 -1.67 -21.06
N TYR A 200 -5.28 -2.77 -21.79
CA TYR A 200 -4.20 -3.30 -22.62
C TYR A 200 -4.09 -2.53 -23.94
N LYS A 201 -2.87 -2.08 -24.28
CA LYS A 201 -2.55 -1.44 -25.56
C LYS A 201 -2.23 -2.52 -26.59
N LEU A 202 -3.27 -3.20 -27.07
CA LEU A 202 -3.14 -4.29 -28.03
C LEU A 202 -2.70 -3.73 -29.40
N SER A 203 -1.64 -4.31 -29.96
CA SER A 203 -1.36 -4.16 -31.39
C SER A 203 -2.37 -4.99 -32.17
N SER A 204 -2.85 -4.49 -33.31
CA SER A 204 -4.00 -5.05 -34.03
C SER A 204 -3.80 -6.47 -34.58
N ASN A 205 -2.62 -7.08 -34.42
CA ASN A 205 -2.28 -8.33 -35.07
C ASN A 205 -1.78 -9.41 -34.10
N ILE A 206 -2.72 -10.03 -33.38
CA ILE A 206 -2.50 -11.22 -32.56
C ILE A 206 -1.79 -12.36 -33.31
N LYS A 207 -1.97 -12.45 -34.64
CA LYS A 207 -1.39 -13.52 -35.47
C LYS A 207 0.13 -13.54 -35.41
N ASN A 208 0.78 -12.42 -35.09
CA ASN A 208 2.24 -12.37 -34.95
C ASN A 208 2.76 -13.16 -33.75
N TYR A 209 1.92 -13.39 -32.73
CA TYR A 209 2.30 -14.07 -31.49
C TYR A 209 1.74 -15.50 -31.39
N GLN A 210 0.80 -15.84 -32.27
CA GLN A 210 0.08 -17.11 -32.25
C GLN A 210 0.87 -18.17 -33.02
N ILE A 211 1.26 -19.22 -32.32
CA ILE A 211 1.86 -20.42 -32.88
C ILE A 211 0.89 -21.59 -32.73
N LYS A 212 0.79 -22.41 -33.76
CA LYS A 212 0.06 -23.65 -33.70
C LYS A 212 0.99 -24.73 -33.15
N LYS A 213 0.65 -25.31 -32.00
CA LYS A 213 1.40 -26.41 -31.39
C LYS A 213 0.61 -27.71 -31.57
N THR A 214 1.24 -28.71 -32.19
CA THR A 214 0.71 -30.08 -32.16
C THR A 214 0.92 -30.63 -30.77
N ILE A 215 -0.15 -31.16 -30.21
CA ILE A 215 -0.13 -31.72 -28.87
C ILE A 215 -0.08 -33.24 -28.93
N ARG A 216 -0.97 -33.84 -29.75
CA ARG A 216 -1.12 -35.29 -29.85
C ARG A 216 -1.54 -35.70 -31.24
N GLU A 217 -1.12 -36.90 -31.64
CA GLU A 217 -1.59 -37.57 -32.85
C GLU A 217 -2.07 -38.98 -32.47
N ASP A 218 -3.29 -39.32 -32.88
CA ASP A 218 -3.86 -40.66 -32.72
C ASP A 218 -4.28 -41.19 -34.09
N ILE A 219 -4.26 -42.53 -34.24
CA ILE A 219 -4.71 -43.22 -35.44
C ILE A 219 -5.89 -44.11 -35.07
N LEU A 220 -7.04 -43.86 -35.70
CA LEU A 220 -8.24 -44.68 -35.57
C LEU A 220 -8.37 -45.59 -36.79
N ASP A 221 -8.13 -46.88 -36.58
CA ASP A 221 -8.20 -47.87 -37.64
C ASP A 221 -9.47 -48.75 -37.49
N ASN A 222 -10.34 -48.75 -38.49
CA ASN A 222 -11.51 -49.62 -38.54
C ASN A 222 -11.30 -50.74 -39.57
N GLN A 223 -10.79 -51.86 -39.10
CA GLN A 223 -10.63 -53.09 -39.91
C GLN A 223 -11.94 -53.87 -40.09
N ALA A 224 -13.03 -53.47 -39.44
CA ALA A 224 -14.31 -54.15 -39.56
C ALA A 224 -14.98 -53.88 -40.92
N SER A 225 -15.96 -54.73 -41.26
CA SER A 225 -16.79 -54.56 -42.46
C SER A 225 -18.00 -53.63 -42.24
N SER A 226 -18.12 -53.02 -41.05
CA SER A 226 -19.19 -52.11 -40.66
C SER A 226 -18.61 -50.81 -40.07
N GLU A 227 -19.39 -49.72 -40.15
CA GLU A 227 -19.02 -48.44 -39.54
C GLU A 227 -18.80 -48.62 -38.02
N ALA A 228 -17.72 -48.04 -37.51
CA ALA A 228 -17.42 -48.01 -36.09
C ALA A 228 -17.51 -46.57 -35.58
N THR A 229 -18.14 -46.39 -34.42
CA THR A 229 -18.20 -45.09 -33.76
C THR A 229 -17.31 -45.13 -32.52
N THR A 230 -16.31 -44.25 -32.49
CA THR A 230 -15.32 -44.18 -31.42
C THR A 230 -15.37 -42.79 -30.80
N THR A 231 -15.46 -42.73 -29.48
CA THR A 231 -15.27 -41.48 -28.74
C THR A 231 -13.80 -41.35 -28.35
N ILE A 232 -13.16 -40.27 -28.77
CA ILE A 232 -11.80 -39.94 -28.32
C ILE A 232 -11.89 -38.84 -27.28
N ASN A 233 -11.47 -39.17 -26.07
CA ASN A 233 -11.26 -38.22 -24.98
C ASN A 233 -9.78 -37.85 -24.91
N PHE A 234 -9.50 -36.56 -24.95
CA PHE A 234 -8.18 -36.00 -24.75
C PHE A 234 -8.23 -35.09 -23.51
N GLN A 235 -7.26 -35.28 -22.63
CA GLN A 235 -6.99 -34.38 -21.52
C GLN A 235 -5.47 -34.19 -21.44
N GLU A 236 -5.00 -32.95 -21.47
CA GLU A 236 -3.60 -32.61 -21.27
C GLU A 236 -3.44 -31.38 -20.41
N GLU A 237 -2.43 -31.40 -19.55
CA GLU A 237 -2.04 -30.28 -18.71
C GLU A 237 -1.07 -29.38 -19.48
N LEU A 238 -1.50 -28.15 -19.71
CA LEU A 238 -0.69 -27.12 -20.36
C LEU A 238 -0.28 -26.07 -19.34
N THR A 239 1.00 -25.74 -19.36
CA THR A 239 1.56 -24.70 -18.50
C THR A 239 1.38 -23.32 -19.13
N ASN A 240 0.56 -22.48 -18.50
CA ASN A 240 0.41 -21.06 -18.81
C ASN A 240 1.34 -20.23 -17.92
N LYS A 241 2.00 -19.25 -18.52
CA LYS A 241 2.87 -18.29 -17.82
C LYS A 241 2.35 -16.89 -18.04
N TYR A 242 2.13 -16.18 -16.95
CA TYR A 242 1.73 -14.78 -16.93
C TYR A 242 2.79 -13.98 -16.17
N GLY A 243 3.12 -12.80 -16.66
CA GLY A 243 4.03 -11.91 -15.97
C GLY A 243 3.58 -10.47 -16.04
N PHE A 244 3.88 -9.73 -14.99
CA PHE A 244 3.51 -8.33 -14.83
C PHE A 244 4.74 -7.57 -14.34
N SER A 245 5.14 -6.54 -15.07
CA SER A 245 6.10 -5.55 -14.61
C SER A 245 5.40 -4.20 -14.50
N PHE A 246 5.72 -3.43 -13.47
CA PHE A 246 5.17 -2.10 -13.22
C PHE A 246 6.26 -1.05 -13.41
N ASN A 247 5.91 0.11 -13.93
CA ASN A 247 6.85 1.21 -14.09
C ASN A 247 7.06 1.95 -12.76
N GLU A 248 6.01 2.03 -11.94
CA GLU A 248 6.04 2.63 -10.61
C GLU A 248 6.57 1.62 -9.58
N SER A 249 7.44 2.07 -8.67
CA SER A 249 7.85 1.27 -7.50
C SER A 249 6.92 1.51 -6.32
N LEU A 250 6.62 0.45 -5.58
CA LEU A 250 6.14 0.56 -4.21
C LEU A 250 6.76 -0.55 -3.36
N ASP A 251 7.89 -0.23 -2.75
CA ASP A 251 8.80 -1.20 -2.12
C ASP A 251 8.34 -1.70 -0.72
N PHE A 252 7.14 -1.33 -0.28
CA PHE A 252 6.67 -1.51 1.11
C PHE A 252 5.23 -2.03 1.22
N ILE A 253 4.77 -2.80 0.23
CA ILE A 253 3.43 -3.40 0.23
C ILE A 253 3.46 -4.72 0.99
N SER A 254 2.53 -4.87 1.93
CA SER A 254 2.31 -6.11 2.66
C SER A 254 1.56 -7.14 1.82
N GLU A 255 0.51 -6.71 1.12
CA GLU A 255 -0.31 -7.57 0.27
C GLU A 255 -0.71 -6.85 -1.03
N THR A 256 -0.47 -7.51 -2.17
CA THR A 256 -0.88 -7.05 -3.49
C THR A 256 -1.86 -8.04 -4.09
N LYS A 257 -3.03 -7.57 -4.49
CA LYS A 257 -4.02 -8.32 -5.26
C LYS A 257 -4.14 -7.74 -6.67
N LEU A 258 -4.07 -8.59 -7.68
CA LEU A 258 -4.21 -8.21 -9.08
C LEU A 258 -5.44 -8.90 -9.67
N ILE A 259 -6.38 -8.11 -10.19
CA ILE A 259 -7.59 -8.59 -10.86
C ILE A 259 -7.53 -8.11 -12.31
N THR A 260 -7.40 -9.04 -13.25
CA THR A 260 -7.29 -8.69 -14.66
C THR A 260 -7.91 -9.73 -15.58
N THR A 261 -8.28 -9.30 -16.77
CA THR A 261 -8.65 -10.17 -17.88
C THR A 261 -7.41 -10.50 -18.71
N ILE A 262 -7.10 -11.78 -18.90
CA ILE A 262 -5.96 -12.18 -19.73
C ILE A 262 -6.23 -11.81 -21.19
N PRO A 263 -5.33 -11.05 -21.86
CA PRO A 263 -5.48 -10.68 -23.25
C PRO A 263 -5.78 -11.89 -24.16
N PHE A 264 -6.68 -11.71 -25.13
CA PHE A 264 -7.05 -12.69 -26.16
C PHE A 264 -7.81 -13.96 -25.70
N ILE A 265 -7.88 -14.24 -24.40
CA ILE A 265 -8.72 -15.33 -23.86
C ILE A 265 -10.00 -14.77 -23.22
N ASP A 266 -9.99 -13.49 -22.83
CA ASP A 266 -11.11 -12.81 -22.16
C ASP A 266 -11.58 -13.49 -20.87
N ILE A 267 -10.65 -14.16 -20.17
CA ILE A 267 -10.88 -14.77 -18.86
C ILE A 267 -10.32 -13.87 -17.76
N GLU A 268 -11.19 -13.49 -16.83
CA GLU A 268 -10.79 -12.80 -15.59
C GLU A 268 -10.00 -13.77 -14.68
N LYS A 269 -8.88 -13.28 -14.18
CA LYS A 269 -8.00 -13.98 -13.25
C LYS A 269 -7.70 -13.06 -12.07
N GLU A 270 -7.70 -13.66 -10.90
CA GLU A 270 -7.22 -13.04 -9.66
C GLU A 270 -5.87 -13.65 -9.29
N PHE A 271 -4.91 -12.79 -8.96
CA PHE A 271 -3.60 -13.19 -8.47
C PHE A 271 -3.29 -12.46 -7.17
N ASN A 272 -2.88 -13.22 -6.14
CA ASN A 272 -2.55 -12.68 -4.83
C ASN A 272 -1.04 -12.86 -4.58
N PHE A 273 -0.37 -11.79 -4.15
CA PHE A 273 1.07 -11.78 -3.90
C PHE A 273 1.38 -11.15 -2.55
N LYS A 274 2.36 -11.72 -1.85
CA LYS A 274 2.90 -11.20 -0.59
C LYS A 274 4.22 -10.45 -0.79
N TYR A 275 4.34 -9.58 -1.79
CA TYR A 275 5.56 -8.80 -1.97
C TYR A 275 5.29 -7.43 -2.60
N SER A 276 6.21 -6.50 -2.33
CA SER A 276 6.37 -5.22 -3.02
C SER A 276 6.57 -5.41 -4.52
N PHE A 277 6.10 -4.45 -5.33
CA PHE A 277 6.50 -4.36 -6.72
C PHE A 277 7.61 -3.29 -6.86
N GLU A 278 8.83 -3.77 -7.10
CA GLU A 278 9.95 -2.92 -7.53
C GLU A 278 9.73 -2.50 -8.99
N SER A 279 10.01 -1.25 -9.31
CA SER A 279 9.92 -0.73 -10.68
C SER A 279 10.73 -1.60 -11.65
N ASN A 280 10.09 -1.96 -12.76
CA ASN A 280 10.61 -2.78 -13.85
C ASN A 280 10.97 -4.22 -13.46
N LYS A 281 10.62 -4.67 -12.25
CA LYS A 281 10.80 -6.08 -11.87
C LYS A 281 9.57 -6.88 -12.26
N GLN A 282 9.81 -7.93 -13.04
CA GLN A 282 8.76 -8.79 -13.52
C GLN A 282 8.35 -9.81 -12.46
N ILE A 283 7.09 -9.79 -12.08
CA ILE A 283 6.44 -10.84 -11.29
C ILE A 283 5.98 -11.91 -12.29
N THR A 284 6.40 -13.16 -12.12
CA THR A 284 6.02 -14.27 -13.01
C THR A 284 5.19 -15.30 -12.26
N ILE A 285 4.12 -15.75 -12.89
CA ILE A 285 3.13 -16.69 -12.37
C ILE A 285 3.03 -17.83 -13.36
N VAL A 286 3.06 -19.05 -12.84
CA VAL A 286 2.96 -20.28 -13.62
C VAL A 286 1.71 -21.01 -13.15
N ASN A 287 0.77 -21.19 -14.07
CA ASN A 287 -0.46 -21.93 -13.84
C ASN A 287 -0.48 -23.17 -14.73
N GLU A 288 -0.85 -24.30 -14.16
CA GLU A 288 -1.13 -25.51 -14.93
C GLU A 288 -2.64 -25.58 -15.14
N GLU A 289 -3.05 -25.68 -16.41
CA GLU A 289 -4.46 -25.77 -16.79
C GLU A 289 -4.67 -27.00 -17.65
N SER A 290 -5.66 -27.82 -17.28
CA SER A 290 -6.05 -28.97 -18.08
C SER A 290 -6.94 -28.54 -19.23
N CYS A 291 -6.55 -28.86 -20.46
CA CYS A 291 -7.41 -28.75 -21.63
C CYS A 291 -8.06 -30.11 -21.92
N MET A 292 -9.35 -30.11 -22.24
CA MET A 292 -10.09 -31.33 -22.57
C MET A 292 -10.79 -31.21 -23.92
N ILE A 293 -10.61 -32.21 -24.78
CA ILE A 293 -11.36 -32.34 -26.04
C ILE A 293 -12.01 -33.73 -26.06
N THR A 294 -13.34 -33.74 -26.07
CA THR A 294 -14.13 -34.95 -26.32
C THR A 294 -14.81 -34.82 -27.66
N LYS A 295 -14.58 -35.80 -28.55
CA LYS A 295 -15.26 -35.84 -29.83
C LYS A 295 -15.54 -37.28 -30.27
N GLU A 296 -16.76 -37.50 -30.73
CA GLU A 296 -17.20 -38.74 -31.34
C GLU A 296 -16.86 -38.74 -32.84
N VAL A 297 -16.33 -39.85 -33.33
CA VAL A 297 -15.86 -40.02 -34.69
C VAL A 297 -16.43 -41.29 -35.28
N LYS A 298 -17.01 -41.19 -36.46
CA LYS A 298 -17.43 -42.33 -37.26
C LYS A 298 -16.33 -42.70 -38.24
N VAL A 299 -15.85 -43.93 -38.17
CA VAL A 299 -14.80 -44.46 -39.03
C VAL A 299 -15.43 -45.49 -39.96
N GLN A 300 -15.32 -45.26 -41.26
CA GLN A 300 -15.91 -46.13 -42.28
C GLN A 300 -15.26 -47.52 -42.28
N PRO A 301 -15.95 -48.57 -42.79
CA PRO A 301 -15.36 -49.90 -42.92
C PRO A 301 -14.05 -49.87 -43.70
N LYS A 302 -13.05 -50.63 -43.23
CA LYS A 302 -11.73 -50.77 -43.86
C LYS A 302 -11.02 -49.43 -44.13
N SER A 303 -11.23 -48.46 -43.25
CA SER A 303 -10.65 -47.11 -43.37
C SER A 303 -9.88 -46.74 -42.10
N CYS A 304 -8.98 -45.78 -42.26
CA CYS A 304 -8.16 -45.26 -41.17
C CYS A 304 -8.26 -43.73 -41.12
N VAL A 305 -8.54 -43.19 -39.95
CA VAL A 305 -8.62 -41.74 -39.69
C VAL A 305 -7.53 -41.34 -38.73
N LYS A 306 -6.67 -40.40 -39.13
CA LYS A 306 -5.70 -39.75 -38.25
C LYS A 306 -6.36 -38.58 -37.54
N ALA A 307 -6.35 -38.59 -36.22
CA ALA A 307 -6.78 -37.49 -35.38
C ALA A 307 -5.56 -36.69 -34.90
N ILE A 308 -5.51 -35.40 -35.20
CA ILE A 308 -4.43 -34.52 -34.75
C ILE A 308 -5.01 -33.43 -33.86
N ASP A 309 -4.54 -33.37 -32.62
CA ASP A 309 -4.89 -32.34 -31.66
C ASP A 309 -3.89 -31.20 -31.70
N TYR A 310 -4.43 -30.00 -31.83
CA TYR A 310 -3.69 -28.76 -31.86
C TYR A 310 -4.14 -27.85 -30.75
N VAL A 311 -3.23 -26.97 -30.37
CA VAL A 311 -3.57 -25.79 -29.60
C VAL A 311 -2.98 -24.56 -30.26
N ASP A 312 -3.80 -23.53 -30.34
CA ASP A 312 -3.31 -22.19 -30.65
C ASP A 312 -2.68 -21.63 -29.38
N PHE A 313 -1.41 -21.25 -29.48
CA PHE A 313 -0.60 -20.82 -28.34
C PHE A 313 -0.04 -19.43 -28.60
N VAL A 314 -0.18 -18.53 -27.64
CA VAL A 314 0.48 -17.23 -27.65
C VAL A 314 1.83 -17.40 -26.99
N LYS A 315 2.91 -17.06 -27.68
CA LYS A 315 4.28 -17.20 -27.15
C LYS A 315 4.93 -15.85 -26.96
N ASN A 316 5.49 -15.62 -25.77
CA ASN A 316 6.29 -14.45 -25.40
C ASN A 316 5.65 -13.12 -25.84
N VAL A 317 4.34 -12.98 -25.61
CA VAL A 317 3.67 -11.71 -25.90
C VAL A 317 4.07 -10.69 -24.86
N GLU A 318 4.30 -9.44 -25.27
CA GLU A 318 4.51 -8.30 -24.39
C GLU A 318 3.51 -7.20 -24.78
N ILE A 319 2.69 -6.79 -23.81
CA ILE A 319 1.58 -5.87 -24.02
C ILE A 319 1.65 -4.79 -22.94
N PRO A 320 1.93 -3.53 -23.32
CA PRO A 320 1.83 -2.41 -22.39
C PRO A 320 0.40 -2.27 -21.87
N PHE A 321 0.25 -1.94 -20.59
CA PHE A 321 -1.05 -1.68 -19.97
C PHE A 321 -1.03 -0.41 -19.15
N GLU A 322 -2.23 0.12 -18.92
CA GLU A 322 -2.56 1.09 -17.90
C GLU A 322 -3.60 0.45 -16.96
N ALA A 323 -3.47 0.66 -15.65
CA ALA A 323 -4.40 0.11 -14.66
C ALA A 323 -4.61 1.11 -13.51
N THR A 324 -5.59 0.83 -12.65
CA THR A 324 -5.79 1.56 -11.40
C THR A 324 -5.34 0.72 -10.22
N ALA A 325 -4.62 1.33 -9.30
CA ALA A 325 -4.20 0.77 -8.03
C ALA A 325 -4.97 1.46 -6.91
N GLU A 326 -5.82 0.71 -6.23
CA GLU A 326 -6.43 1.14 -4.97
C GLU A 326 -5.49 0.78 -3.82
N ILE A 327 -5.05 1.80 -3.10
CA ILE A 327 -4.05 1.70 -2.04
C ILE A 327 -4.71 2.04 -0.72
N THR A 328 -4.60 1.13 0.24
CA THR A 328 -5.05 1.32 1.63
C THR A 328 -3.87 1.14 2.57
N ALA A 329 -4.02 1.60 3.81
CA ALA A 329 -3.01 1.37 4.83
C ALA A 329 -3.62 0.97 6.17
N LEU A 330 -2.87 0.14 6.90
CA LEU A 330 -3.10 -0.13 8.32
C LEU A 330 -1.98 0.53 9.12
N SER A 331 -2.31 1.20 10.21
CA SER A 331 -1.32 1.73 11.15
C SER A 331 -1.91 1.82 12.56
N ASP A 332 -1.06 2.02 13.55
CA ASP A 332 -1.48 2.26 14.92
C ASP A 332 -2.16 3.65 15.02
N GLN A 333 -3.43 3.66 15.41
CA GLN A 333 -4.22 4.89 15.56
C GLN A 333 -4.49 5.22 17.02
N PHE A 334 -4.38 6.51 17.33
CA PHE A 334 -4.64 7.04 18.66
C PHE A 334 -6.10 7.48 18.84
N LYS A 335 -6.67 7.10 19.97
CA LYS A 335 -7.97 7.55 20.44
C LYS A 335 -7.84 8.75 21.37
N LYS A 336 -8.91 9.53 21.48
CA LYS A 336 -9.01 10.67 22.40
C LYS A 336 -8.84 10.27 23.88
N ASP A 337 -9.15 9.02 24.23
CA ASP A 337 -8.96 8.47 25.59
C ASP A 337 -7.51 8.03 25.88
N GLY A 338 -6.60 8.20 24.91
CA GLY A 338 -5.21 7.79 25.03
C GLY A 338 -4.88 6.37 24.64
N THR A 339 -5.88 5.56 24.33
CA THR A 339 -5.64 4.16 23.95
C THR A 339 -5.21 4.06 22.48
N ILE A 340 -4.40 3.03 22.18
CA ILE A 340 -3.92 2.74 20.83
C ILE A 340 -4.75 1.62 20.22
N VAL A 341 -5.30 1.84 19.04
CA VAL A 341 -5.88 0.79 18.20
C VAL A 341 -4.80 0.33 17.22
N LYS A 342 -4.25 -0.85 17.46
CA LYS A 342 -3.20 -1.41 16.60
C LYS A 342 -3.74 -1.85 15.25
N ASN A 343 -2.95 -1.68 14.19
CA ASN A 343 -3.28 -2.09 12.81
C ASN A 343 -4.69 -1.62 12.38
N ALA A 344 -5.07 -0.40 12.71
CA ALA A 344 -6.34 0.18 12.29
C ALA A 344 -6.25 0.71 10.85
N GLU A 345 -7.34 0.63 10.10
CA GLU A 345 -7.47 1.37 8.85
C GLU A 345 -7.32 2.87 9.10
N VAL A 346 -6.51 3.51 8.25
CA VAL A 346 -6.25 4.95 8.29
C VAL A 346 -6.95 5.66 7.15
N ASP A 347 -7.24 6.94 7.36
CA ASP A 347 -7.91 7.76 6.33
C ASP A 347 -6.96 8.00 5.14
N SER A 348 -7.54 8.37 3.99
CA SER A 348 -6.78 8.59 2.75
C SER A 348 -5.63 9.59 2.88
N ASP A 349 -5.72 10.57 3.79
CA ASP A 349 -4.64 11.54 4.00
C ASP A 349 -3.40 10.87 4.60
N ALA A 350 -3.58 9.94 5.55
CA ALA A 350 -2.48 9.13 6.07
C ALA A 350 -1.85 8.27 4.98
N VAL A 351 -2.68 7.64 4.14
CA VAL A 351 -2.20 6.88 2.98
C VAL A 351 -1.36 7.76 2.05
N LYS A 352 -1.79 8.99 1.74
CA LYS A 352 -1.01 9.93 0.92
C LYS A 352 0.35 10.26 1.54
N LEU A 353 0.38 10.55 2.85
CA LEU A 353 1.64 10.81 3.55
C LEU A 353 2.56 9.60 3.45
N PHE A 354 2.05 8.39 3.70
CA PHE A 354 2.86 7.18 3.62
C PHE A 354 3.40 6.98 2.20
N LEU A 355 2.58 7.15 1.16
CA LEU A 355 3.05 7.09 -0.22
C LEU A 355 4.17 8.11 -0.51
N LYS A 356 4.04 9.33 0.01
CA LYS A 356 5.09 10.37 -0.11
C LYS A 356 6.38 9.98 0.62
N GLU A 357 6.29 9.44 1.84
CA GLU A 357 7.45 8.96 2.61
C GLU A 357 8.22 7.85 1.87
N ASN A 358 7.51 7.01 1.11
CA ASN A 358 8.11 5.92 0.34
C ASN A 358 8.46 6.32 -1.10
N ASN A 359 8.45 7.62 -1.43
CA ASN A 359 8.75 8.14 -2.77
C ASN A 359 7.92 7.51 -3.89
N PHE A 360 6.65 7.15 -3.63
CA PHE A 360 5.76 6.64 -4.67
C PHE A 360 5.62 7.66 -5.81
N GLN A 361 5.87 7.22 -7.05
CA GLN A 361 5.88 8.08 -8.23
C GLN A 361 4.60 7.96 -9.08
N GLY A 362 3.61 7.18 -8.65
CA GLY A 362 2.35 7.04 -9.38
C GLY A 362 1.48 8.29 -9.27
N GLU A 363 0.66 8.52 -10.29
CA GLU A 363 -0.27 9.64 -10.35
C GLU A 363 -1.50 9.32 -9.48
N ILE A 364 -1.69 10.05 -8.38
CA ILE A 364 -2.90 9.95 -7.55
C ILE A 364 -4.05 10.64 -8.27
N ILE A 365 -5.08 9.87 -8.64
CA ILE A 365 -6.25 10.38 -9.37
C ILE A 365 -7.43 10.67 -8.45
N MET A 366 -7.54 9.99 -7.30
CA MET A 366 -8.65 10.15 -6.38
C MET A 366 -8.28 9.70 -4.96
N SER A 367 -9.02 10.18 -3.97
CA SER A 367 -8.92 9.77 -2.57
C SER A 367 -10.32 9.70 -1.97
N GLU A 368 -10.68 8.54 -1.43
CA GLU A 368 -12.04 8.28 -0.94
C GLU A 368 -11.96 7.47 0.35
N GLY A 369 -12.55 8.00 1.44
CA GLY A 369 -12.56 7.34 2.75
C GLY A 369 -11.15 6.98 3.23
N ASN A 370 -10.84 5.68 3.20
CA ASN A 370 -9.61 5.07 3.71
C ASN A 370 -8.65 4.65 2.58
N SER A 371 -8.93 5.01 1.33
CA SER A 371 -8.12 4.60 0.18
C SER A 371 -7.68 5.78 -0.69
N VAL A 372 -6.58 5.54 -1.39
CA VAL A 372 -6.04 6.40 -2.45
C VAL A 372 -6.05 5.58 -3.73
N ILE A 373 -6.62 6.14 -4.79
CA ILE A 373 -6.62 5.50 -6.10
C ILE A 373 -5.57 6.20 -6.95
N ALA A 374 -4.60 5.41 -7.42
CA ALA A 374 -3.52 5.86 -8.29
C ALA A 374 -3.58 5.16 -9.65
N LYS A 375 -3.10 5.86 -10.67
CA LYS A 375 -2.86 5.29 -11.98
C LYS A 375 -1.47 4.64 -12.01
N VAL A 376 -1.40 3.41 -12.52
CA VAL A 376 -0.16 2.65 -12.67
C VAL A 376 -0.03 2.13 -14.10
N ASN A 377 1.20 1.98 -14.55
CA ASN A 377 1.54 1.57 -15.89
C ASN A 377 2.49 0.38 -15.85
N GLY A 378 2.50 -0.43 -16.91
CA GLY A 378 3.38 -1.58 -16.93
C GLY A 378 3.35 -2.36 -18.23
N VAL A 379 3.98 -3.53 -18.20
CA VAL A 379 3.99 -4.50 -19.30
C VAL A 379 3.50 -5.83 -18.79
N PHE A 380 2.47 -6.36 -19.46
CA PHE A 380 2.08 -7.75 -19.32
C PHE A 380 2.89 -8.60 -20.27
N SER A 381 3.44 -9.69 -19.76
CA SER A 381 4.12 -10.70 -20.55
C SER A 381 3.37 -12.03 -20.44
N GLY A 382 3.24 -12.78 -21.54
CA GLY A 382 2.48 -14.02 -21.49
C GLY A 382 2.99 -15.11 -22.41
N SER A 383 2.85 -16.35 -21.97
CA SER A 383 2.92 -17.56 -22.80
C SER A 383 1.83 -18.52 -22.37
N TYR A 384 0.77 -18.65 -23.17
CA TYR A 384 -0.43 -19.38 -22.78
C TYR A 384 -1.20 -19.91 -23.99
N PHE A 385 -2.03 -20.92 -23.79
CA PHE A 385 -2.90 -21.42 -24.83
C PHE A 385 -4.21 -20.63 -24.95
N LEU A 386 -4.76 -20.55 -26.16
CA LEU A 386 -6.04 -19.89 -26.45
C LEU A 386 -7.17 -20.90 -26.59
N LYS A 387 -7.02 -21.84 -27.52
CA LYS A 387 -8.07 -22.78 -27.88
C LYS A 387 -7.49 -24.09 -28.38
N PRO A 388 -7.93 -25.23 -27.82
CA PRO A 388 -7.63 -26.53 -28.38
C PRO A 388 -8.61 -26.88 -29.50
N TYR A 389 -8.15 -27.58 -30.54
CA TYR A 389 -8.99 -28.09 -31.61
C TYR A 389 -8.40 -29.34 -32.26
N ARG A 390 -9.28 -30.18 -32.81
CA ARG A 390 -8.93 -31.44 -33.47
C ARG A 390 -9.17 -31.36 -34.97
N LYS A 391 -8.20 -31.83 -35.75
CA LYS A 391 -8.33 -32.10 -37.19
C LYS A 391 -8.37 -33.60 -37.42
N PHE A 392 -9.22 -34.03 -38.36
CA PHE A 392 -9.21 -35.40 -38.87
C PHE A 392 -8.67 -35.41 -40.29
N GLU A 393 -7.84 -36.40 -40.58
CA GLU A 393 -7.28 -36.64 -41.90
C GLU A 393 -7.54 -38.10 -42.27
N ASP A 394 -8.16 -38.32 -43.42
CA ASP A 394 -8.30 -39.67 -43.97
C ASP A 394 -6.91 -40.16 -44.39
N THR A 395 -6.55 -41.34 -43.93
CA THR A 395 -5.27 -41.98 -44.26
C THR A 395 -5.52 -43.28 -45.01
N VAL A 396 -4.71 -43.54 -46.03
CA VAL A 396 -4.72 -44.83 -46.71
C VAL A 396 -4.25 -45.89 -45.71
N PRO A 397 -4.97 -47.02 -45.54
CA PRO A 397 -4.53 -48.09 -44.66
C PRO A 397 -3.10 -48.49 -45.01
N VAL A 398 -2.20 -48.47 -44.02
CA VAL A 398 -0.87 -49.05 -44.21
C VAL A 398 -1.08 -50.56 -44.29
N ILE A 399 -1.13 -51.08 -45.52
CA ILE A 399 -1.10 -52.52 -45.76
C ILE A 399 0.31 -52.96 -45.36
N SER A 400 0.46 -53.49 -44.15
CA SER A 400 1.65 -54.25 -43.80
C SER A 400 1.68 -55.45 -44.76
N GLU A 401 2.60 -55.43 -45.73
CA GLU A 401 2.90 -56.60 -46.55
C GLU A 401 3.33 -57.72 -45.61
N ASN A 402 2.39 -58.62 -45.30
CA ASN A 402 2.72 -59.91 -44.75
C ASN A 402 3.57 -60.61 -45.81
N ILE A 403 4.88 -60.67 -45.58
CA ILE A 403 5.77 -61.61 -46.24
C ILE A 403 5.30 -63.00 -45.83
N THR A 404 4.35 -63.55 -46.58
CA THR A 404 4.04 -64.98 -46.55
C THR A 404 5.21 -65.70 -47.21
N SER A 405 6.14 -66.22 -46.41
CA SER A 405 6.98 -67.32 -46.87
C SER A 405 6.11 -68.58 -46.97
N ASN A 406 5.57 -68.86 -48.15
CA ASN A 406 5.14 -70.21 -48.50
C ASN A 406 6.32 -70.89 -49.19
N GLY A 407 6.77 -72.00 -48.61
CA GLY A 407 7.95 -72.73 -49.03
C GLY A 407 7.80 -73.56 -50.31
N ILE A 408 8.96 -73.98 -50.82
CA ILE A 408 9.28 -75.37 -51.15
C ILE A 408 10.61 -75.68 -50.48
#